data_AF-A0A7Z9JLR3-F1
#
_entry.id   AF-A0A7Z9JLR3-F1
#
_cell.length_a   1.000
_cell.length_b   1.000
_cell.length_c   1.000
_cell.angle_alpha   90.00
_cell.angle_beta   90.00
_cell.angle_gamma   90.00
#
_symmetry.space_group_name_H-M   'P 1'
#
loop_
_entity.id
_entity.type
_entity.pdbx_description
1 polymer ?
#
loop_
_entity_poly.entity_id
_entity_poly.type
_entity_poly.pdbx_seq_one_letter_code
_entity_poly.pdbx_strand_id
1 'polypeptide(L)'
;MGVVGTNTLTASTAGFPDLEFIATAELYVAKADLTVSSMVVSPGNATAFQNLTVTATIANSGDFTTGSAFDVRLLIDSNHLATTNVAELADSAETEISFDVGRLAAGPHTAQVIIDPDNDIDEHDESNNSAGRNTPIAAATELVAGTPVRNISLPDSMELLFNLELSSASNVVISTSGGTGDLDLYVHHGERPAHRDDYKCASGSPISTESCTLNAAEPGVYHILLFAWDQFSGVTLEATVGGDPVPFNIELVFLSGGTTEQDDAFRTSAAMWERIITDDIYDYSFVENPQPANECISGQPMISDVVDDLRIYVSIRDIDGPQPILGRAGPCYLRGISEHPIVGMMEFDIYDFDRITDQGLLIPVVLHEMGHVLGIGTIWSRYPLHWPTCDHRLR
;
A
#
# COMPACT_ATOMS: atom_id res chain seq x y z
N MET A 1 6.62 6.64 44.43
CA MET A 1 7.47 6.38 45.62
C MET A 1 6.74 6.86 46.88
N GLY A 2 6.03 5.96 47.56
CA GLY A 2 5.33 6.27 48.82
C GLY A 2 6.08 5.71 50.02
N VAL A 3 6.66 6.58 50.86
CA VAL A 3 7.27 6.16 52.14
C VAL A 3 6.15 5.87 53.14
N VAL A 4 6.08 4.63 53.66
CA VAL A 4 5.00 4.19 54.58
C VAL A 4 5.33 4.53 56.04
N GLY A 5 6.56 4.97 56.31
CA GLY A 5 6.97 5.54 57.59
C GLY A 5 8.45 5.90 57.62
N THR A 6 8.78 6.98 58.32
CA THR A 6 10.16 7.42 58.60
C THR A 6 10.39 7.34 60.10
N ASN A 7 11.32 6.50 60.55
CA ASN A 7 11.76 6.50 61.95
C ASN A 7 13.17 7.11 62.04
N THR A 8 13.32 8.12 62.90
CA THR A 8 14.60 8.80 63.14
C THR A 8 15.16 8.37 64.48
N LEU A 9 16.33 7.72 64.46
CA LEU A 9 17.13 7.49 65.66
C LEU A 9 18.17 8.60 65.79
N THR A 10 18.06 9.39 66.85
CA THR A 10 19.07 10.39 67.25
C THR A 10 19.87 9.86 68.43
N ALA A 11 21.20 9.77 68.27
CA ALA A 11 22.11 9.47 69.36
C ALA A 11 23.07 10.63 69.57
N SER A 12 23.13 11.15 70.80
CA SER A 12 24.09 12.18 71.21
C SER A 12 25.05 11.61 72.26
N THR A 13 26.37 11.78 72.07
CA THR A 13 27.36 11.41 73.08
C THR A 13 27.48 12.51 74.13
N ALA A 14 27.32 12.17 75.41
CA ALA A 14 27.53 13.13 76.50
C ALA A 14 28.99 13.61 76.49
N GLY A 15 29.19 14.90 76.21
CA GLY A 15 30.51 15.55 76.17
C GLY A 15 30.97 16.04 74.79
N PHE A 16 30.27 15.70 73.70
CA PHE A 16 30.56 16.21 72.36
C PHE A 16 29.27 16.69 71.68
N PRO A 17 28.89 17.97 71.83
CA PRO A 17 27.63 18.50 71.29
C PRO A 17 27.58 18.56 69.76
N ASP A 18 28.72 18.40 69.07
CA ASP A 18 28.84 18.51 67.61
C ASP A 18 28.83 17.16 66.87
N LEU A 19 28.64 16.04 67.59
CA LEU A 19 28.54 14.69 67.02
C LEU A 19 27.09 14.19 67.16
N GLU A 20 26.25 14.61 66.23
CA GLU A 20 24.88 14.11 66.06
C GLU A 20 24.86 13.06 64.93
N PHE A 21 24.45 11.83 65.25
CA PHE A 21 24.17 10.81 64.25
C PHE A 21 22.67 10.72 64.07
N ILE A 22 22.22 11.03 62.85
CA ILE A 22 20.84 10.84 62.40
C ILE A 22 20.83 9.59 61.54
N ALA A 23 20.20 8.52 62.03
CA ALA A 23 19.88 7.36 61.21
C ALA A 23 18.38 7.39 60.91
N THR A 24 18.04 7.66 59.65
CA THR A 24 16.68 7.51 59.13
C THR A 24 16.53 6.10 58.56
N ALA A 25 15.59 5.34 59.12
CA ALA A 25 15.12 4.10 58.52
C ALA A 25 13.77 4.39 57.84
N GLU A 26 13.76 4.31 56.51
CA GLU A 26 12.53 4.40 55.71
C GLU A 26 12.02 2.97 55.48
N LEU A 27 10.76 2.73 55.82
CA LEU A 27 10.11 1.47 55.48
C LEU A 27 9.54 1.60 54.07
N TYR A 28 10.13 0.84 53.17
CA TYR A 28 9.74 0.75 51.77
C TYR A 28 9.03 -0.57 51.50
N VAL A 29 7.87 -0.50 50.85
CA VAL A 29 7.11 -1.68 50.41
C VAL A 29 7.25 -1.73 48.89
N ALA A 30 7.96 -2.73 48.40
CA ALA A 30 8.07 -2.99 46.97
C ALA A 30 6.70 -3.44 46.44
N LYS A 31 6.29 -2.89 45.31
CA LYS A 31 5.01 -3.20 44.65
C LYS A 31 5.18 -3.21 43.13
N ALA A 32 4.27 -3.91 42.45
CA ALA A 32 4.14 -3.83 41.01
C ALA A 32 3.56 -2.46 40.59
N ASP A 33 3.70 -2.11 39.31
CA ASP A 33 3.11 -0.92 38.69
C ASP A 33 2.83 -1.23 37.20
N LEU A 34 1.66 -1.77 36.93
CA LEU A 34 1.20 -2.30 35.66
C LEU A 34 0.64 -1.19 34.79
N THR A 35 1.27 -1.00 33.64
CA THR A 35 0.89 0.06 32.69
C THR A 35 0.69 -0.54 31.31
N VAL A 36 -0.20 0.06 30.51
CA VAL A 36 -0.27 -0.24 29.08
C VAL A 36 0.78 0.62 28.37
N SER A 37 1.96 0.05 28.08
CA SER A 37 3.06 0.76 27.44
C SER A 37 2.79 1.05 25.96
N SER A 38 2.03 0.17 25.29
CA SER A 38 1.57 0.40 23.91
C SER A 38 0.19 -0.21 23.66
N MET A 39 -0.57 0.38 22.74
CA MET A 39 -1.86 -0.15 22.27
C MET A 39 -2.08 0.24 20.82
N VAL A 40 -2.35 -0.75 19.97
CA VAL A 40 -2.58 -0.64 18.54
C VAL A 40 -3.90 -1.32 18.18
N VAL A 41 -4.68 -0.68 17.31
CA VAL A 41 -5.86 -1.26 16.68
C VAL A 41 -5.54 -1.41 15.19
N SER A 42 -5.59 -2.62 14.66
CA SER A 42 -5.30 -2.90 13.25
C SER A 42 -6.48 -3.61 12.57
N PRO A 43 -6.83 -3.26 11.32
CA PRO A 43 -6.27 -2.16 10.53
C PRO A 43 -6.67 -0.78 11.05
N GLY A 44 -5.76 0.20 10.98
CA GLY A 44 -6.01 1.56 11.49
C GLY A 44 -7.08 2.35 10.73
N ASN A 45 -7.44 1.92 9.51
CA ASN A 45 -8.40 2.55 8.61
C ASN A 45 -9.53 1.60 8.20
N ALA A 46 -9.93 0.70 9.09
CA ALA A 46 -10.87 -0.36 8.74
C ALA A 46 -12.23 0.15 8.22
N THR A 47 -12.84 -0.64 7.33
CA THR A 47 -14.26 -0.56 6.99
C THR A 47 -15.04 -1.61 7.78
N ALA A 48 -16.37 -1.55 7.71
CA ALA A 48 -17.24 -2.56 8.34
C ALA A 48 -17.07 -3.99 7.79
N PHE A 49 -16.24 -4.19 6.76
CA PHE A 49 -15.96 -5.48 6.12
C PHE A 49 -14.65 -6.11 6.58
N GLN A 50 -13.90 -5.47 7.48
CA GLN A 50 -12.62 -5.99 7.97
C GLN A 50 -12.71 -6.43 9.43
N ASN A 51 -12.02 -7.52 9.75
CA ASN A 51 -11.80 -7.90 11.13
C ASN A 51 -10.75 -6.98 11.74
N LEU A 52 -10.99 -6.59 12.99
CA LEU A 52 -10.09 -5.79 13.79
C LEU A 52 -9.37 -6.66 14.81
N THR A 53 -8.13 -6.30 15.08
CA THR A 53 -7.32 -6.85 16.15
C THR A 53 -6.83 -5.72 17.04
N VAL A 54 -6.91 -5.91 18.35
CA VAL A 54 -6.32 -5.02 19.35
C VAL A 54 -5.12 -5.70 19.95
N THR A 55 -3.94 -5.09 19.79
CA THR A 55 -2.70 -5.55 20.41
C THR A 55 -2.26 -4.54 21.44
N ALA A 56 -1.91 -5.01 22.64
CA ALA A 56 -1.43 -4.16 23.73
C ALA A 56 -0.18 -4.75 24.37
N THR A 57 0.78 -3.88 24.67
CA THR A 57 1.96 -4.21 25.47
C THR A 57 1.71 -3.75 26.89
N ILE A 58 1.89 -4.67 27.83
CA ILE A 58 1.72 -4.46 29.27
C ILE A 58 3.11 -4.49 29.89
N ALA A 59 3.41 -3.48 30.70
CA ALA A 59 4.68 -3.33 31.37
C ALA A 59 4.48 -3.27 32.89
N ASN A 60 5.27 -4.05 33.63
CA ASN A 60 5.42 -3.84 35.06
C ASN A 60 6.58 -2.87 35.29
N SER A 61 6.27 -1.58 35.45
CA SER A 61 7.22 -0.52 35.77
C SER A 61 7.56 -0.42 37.26
N GLY A 62 6.96 -1.31 38.07
CA GLY A 62 7.19 -1.41 39.49
C GLY A 62 8.51 -2.10 39.79
N ASP A 63 8.81 -2.20 41.08
CA ASP A 63 10.03 -2.80 41.60
C ASP A 63 9.75 -4.11 42.35
N PHE A 64 8.62 -4.73 42.03
CA PHE A 64 8.21 -6.02 42.53
C PHE A 64 7.46 -6.79 41.44
N THR A 65 7.63 -8.12 41.44
CA THR A 65 6.83 -9.02 40.61
C THR A 65 5.36 -8.97 41.01
N THR A 66 4.43 -9.19 40.07
CA THR A 66 2.99 -9.22 40.41
C THR A 66 2.64 -10.34 41.41
N GLY A 67 3.46 -11.39 41.51
CA GLY A 67 3.30 -12.49 42.47
C GLY A 67 2.19 -13.49 42.13
N SER A 68 1.30 -13.13 41.21
CA SER A 68 0.26 -13.99 40.63
C SER A 68 -0.06 -13.55 39.21
N ALA A 69 -0.81 -14.40 38.51
CA ALA A 69 -1.48 -14.03 37.28
C ALA A 69 -2.56 -12.96 37.55
N PHE A 70 -2.87 -12.17 36.53
CA PHE A 70 -3.89 -11.11 36.58
C PHE A 70 -4.67 -11.09 35.26
N ASP A 71 -5.88 -10.54 35.31
CA ASP A 71 -6.75 -10.47 34.15
C ASP A 71 -6.55 -9.15 33.38
N VAL A 72 -6.71 -9.21 32.07
CA VAL A 72 -6.71 -8.05 31.19
C VAL A 72 -7.98 -8.07 30.35
N ARG A 73 -8.73 -6.98 30.40
CA ARG A 73 -10.06 -6.85 29.83
C ARG A 73 -10.05 -5.89 28.66
N LEU A 74 -10.62 -6.32 27.53
CA LEU A 74 -10.93 -5.46 26.40
C LEU A 74 -12.39 -5.01 26.46
N LEU A 75 -12.62 -3.72 26.27
CA LEU A 75 -13.92 -3.13 26.03
C LEU A 75 -13.99 -2.46 24.65
N ILE A 76 -15.13 -2.59 23.99
CA ILE A 76 -15.50 -1.82 22.80
C ILE A 76 -16.73 -0.97 23.16
N ASP A 77 -16.64 0.34 23.01
CA ASP A 77 -17.69 1.31 23.36
C ASP A 77 -18.18 1.15 24.81
N SER A 78 -17.23 0.96 25.72
CA SER A 78 -17.46 0.68 27.15
C SER A 78 -18.17 -0.64 27.46
N ASN A 79 -18.44 -1.48 26.45
CA ASN A 79 -18.97 -2.82 26.65
C ASN A 79 -17.84 -3.84 26.69
N HIS A 80 -17.87 -4.74 27.66
CA HIS A 80 -16.92 -5.84 27.76
C HIS A 80 -17.03 -6.76 26.54
N LEU A 81 -15.91 -6.98 25.86
CA LEU A 81 -15.81 -7.90 24.72
C LEU A 81 -15.13 -9.21 25.12
N ALA A 82 -13.96 -9.12 25.72
CA ALA A 82 -13.12 -10.27 26.05
C ALA A 82 -12.24 -10.01 27.27
N THR A 83 -11.85 -11.09 27.96
CA THR A 83 -10.82 -11.09 28.99
C THR A 83 -9.78 -12.13 28.61
N THR A 84 -8.51 -11.81 28.83
CA THR A 84 -7.42 -12.77 28.81
C THR A 84 -6.72 -12.78 30.16
N ASN A 85 -6.12 -13.91 30.52
CA ASN A 85 -5.33 -14.02 31.73
C ASN A 85 -3.84 -13.91 31.36
N VAL A 86 -3.13 -13.03 32.05
CA VAL A 86 -1.69 -12.84 31.90
C VAL A 86 -1.01 -13.48 33.10
N ALA A 87 0.00 -14.31 32.83
CA ALA A 87 0.79 -14.94 33.87
C ALA A 87 1.53 -13.89 34.73
N GLU A 88 2.13 -14.34 35.82
CA GLU A 88 2.96 -13.46 36.66
C GLU A 88 3.98 -12.67 35.82
N LEU A 89 4.08 -11.36 36.08
CA LEU A 89 4.96 -10.44 35.37
C LEU A 89 6.01 -9.89 36.33
N ALA A 90 7.27 -10.25 36.07
CA ALA A 90 8.42 -9.80 36.87
C ALA A 90 8.58 -8.27 36.83
N ASP A 91 9.32 -7.72 37.79
CA ASP A 91 9.68 -6.30 37.78
C ASP A 91 10.44 -5.92 36.50
N SER A 92 10.12 -4.74 35.96
CA SER A 92 10.69 -4.24 34.69
C SER A 92 10.47 -5.15 33.46
N ALA A 93 9.57 -6.12 33.53
CA ALA A 93 9.22 -6.99 32.41
C ALA A 93 8.02 -6.46 31.63
N GLU A 94 7.97 -6.83 30.35
CA GLU A 94 6.82 -6.56 29.48
C GLU A 94 6.26 -7.86 28.89
N THR A 95 4.99 -7.82 28.53
CA THR A 95 4.32 -8.88 27.78
C THR A 95 3.35 -8.30 26.77
N GLU A 96 3.16 -8.98 25.65
CA GLU A 96 2.23 -8.57 24.61
C GLU A 96 1.01 -9.48 24.62
N ILE A 97 -0.16 -8.88 24.51
CA ILE A 97 -1.43 -9.57 24.35
C ILE A 97 -2.14 -9.09 23.10
N SER A 98 -2.99 -9.96 22.54
CA SER A 98 -3.79 -9.66 21.36
C SER A 98 -5.21 -10.18 21.52
N PHE A 99 -6.18 -9.37 21.09
CA PHE A 99 -7.60 -9.69 21.07
C PHE A 99 -8.14 -9.58 19.64
N ASP A 100 -8.84 -10.62 19.18
CA ASP A 100 -9.65 -10.55 17.96
C ASP A 100 -11.00 -9.89 18.28
N VAL A 101 -11.25 -8.76 17.64
CA VAL A 101 -12.48 -7.96 17.81
C VAL A 101 -13.55 -8.37 16.79
N GLY A 102 -13.16 -8.96 15.66
CA GLY A 102 -14.05 -9.17 14.52
C GLY A 102 -14.44 -7.86 13.83
N ARG A 103 -15.59 -7.87 13.14
CA ARG A 103 -16.08 -6.71 12.38
C ARG A 103 -16.94 -5.81 13.24
N LEU A 104 -16.75 -4.50 13.11
CA LEU A 104 -17.58 -3.48 13.73
C LEU A 104 -18.45 -2.77 12.68
N ALA A 105 -19.57 -2.21 13.11
CA ALA A 105 -20.41 -1.40 12.23
C ALA A 105 -19.68 -0.11 11.84
N ALA A 106 -20.11 0.54 10.75
CA ALA A 106 -19.58 1.85 10.40
C ALA A 106 -19.97 2.89 11.46
N GLY A 107 -19.02 3.74 11.85
CA GLY A 107 -19.24 4.76 12.88
C GLY A 107 -18.06 4.95 13.82
N PRO A 108 -18.20 5.85 14.80
CA PRO A 108 -17.21 6.04 15.84
C PRO A 108 -17.22 4.85 16.80
N HIS A 109 -16.05 4.27 17.05
CA HIS A 109 -15.86 3.27 18.10
C HIS A 109 -14.65 3.62 18.98
N THR A 110 -14.64 3.11 20.20
CA THR A 110 -13.50 3.23 21.12
C THR A 110 -13.13 1.86 21.67
N ALA A 111 -11.88 1.46 21.47
CA ALA A 111 -11.29 0.28 22.11
C ALA A 111 -10.59 0.69 23.41
N GLN A 112 -10.79 -0.05 24.49
CA GLN A 112 -10.14 0.20 25.78
C GLN A 112 -9.61 -1.10 26.39
N VAL A 113 -8.34 -1.11 26.76
CA VAL A 113 -7.71 -2.19 27.54
C VAL A 113 -7.62 -1.74 28.99
N ILE A 114 -8.03 -2.62 29.91
CA ILE A 114 -7.93 -2.44 31.36
C ILE A 114 -7.18 -3.64 31.93
N ILE A 115 -6.06 -3.38 32.59
CA ILE A 115 -5.27 -4.35 33.34
C ILE A 115 -5.83 -4.45 34.75
N ASP A 116 -5.84 -5.66 35.31
CA ASP A 116 -6.31 -5.96 36.65
C ASP A 116 -7.64 -5.26 37.02
N PRO A 117 -8.71 -5.48 36.24
CA PRO A 117 -9.97 -4.74 36.41
C PRO A 117 -10.67 -5.03 37.75
N ASP A 118 -10.27 -6.08 38.45
CA ASP A 118 -10.84 -6.50 39.73
C ASP A 118 -9.95 -6.08 40.92
N ASN A 119 -8.83 -5.40 40.66
CA ASN A 119 -7.87 -4.85 41.63
C ASN A 119 -7.27 -5.94 42.55
N ASP A 120 -6.88 -7.07 41.97
CA ASP A 120 -6.31 -8.22 42.67
C ASP A 120 -4.80 -8.05 42.98
N ILE A 121 -4.08 -7.26 42.18
CA ILE A 121 -2.68 -6.91 42.38
C ILE A 121 -2.61 -5.58 43.15
N ASP A 122 -1.76 -5.52 44.17
CA ASP A 122 -1.55 -4.29 44.94
C ASP A 122 -0.41 -3.48 44.31
N GLU A 123 -0.75 -2.31 43.75
CA GLU A 123 0.15 -1.55 42.90
C GLU A 123 0.64 -0.25 43.53
N HIS A 124 1.65 0.38 42.91
CA HIS A 124 2.06 1.74 43.25
C HIS A 124 1.04 2.78 42.79
N ASP A 125 0.39 2.57 41.64
CA ASP A 125 -0.60 3.48 41.07
C ASP A 125 -1.71 2.76 40.28
N GLU A 126 -2.81 2.43 40.96
CA GLU A 126 -4.00 1.78 40.37
C GLU A 126 -4.71 2.62 39.28
N SER A 127 -4.28 3.87 39.03
CA SER A 127 -4.94 4.76 38.08
C SER A 127 -4.36 4.71 36.67
N ASN A 128 -3.25 4.00 36.47
CA ASN A 128 -2.53 3.94 35.18
C ASN A 128 -2.74 2.60 34.42
N ASN A 129 -3.58 1.71 34.96
CA ASN A 129 -3.86 0.37 34.45
C ASN A 129 -4.73 0.33 33.18
N SER A 130 -5.04 1.46 32.55
CA SER A 130 -5.93 1.48 31.38
C SER A 130 -5.46 2.40 30.26
N ALA A 131 -5.72 1.95 29.02
CA ALA A 131 -5.50 2.74 27.82
C ALA A 131 -6.67 2.60 26.85
N GLY A 132 -7.01 3.71 26.19
CA GLY A 132 -8.04 3.76 25.15
C GLY A 132 -7.49 4.23 23.81
N ARG A 133 -8.11 3.77 22.73
CA ARG A 133 -7.86 4.22 21.36
C ARG A 133 -9.19 4.40 20.61
N ASN A 134 -9.33 5.55 19.96
CA ASN A 134 -10.41 5.75 19.01
C ASN A 134 -10.13 4.88 17.78
N THR A 135 -11.15 4.19 17.29
CA THR A 135 -11.09 3.34 16.10
C THR A 135 -12.32 3.62 15.24
N PRO A 136 -12.35 4.75 14.51
CA PRO A 136 -13.45 5.04 13.62
C PRO A 136 -13.49 4.03 12.46
N ILE A 137 -14.67 3.51 12.17
CA ILE A 137 -14.89 2.54 11.11
C ILE A 137 -15.57 3.23 9.94
N ALA A 138 -14.90 3.22 8.79
CA ALA A 138 -15.39 3.87 7.59
C ALA A 138 -16.64 3.16 7.04
N ALA A 139 -17.61 3.96 6.61
CA ALA A 139 -18.75 3.44 5.87
C ALA A 139 -18.30 2.98 4.48
N ALA A 140 -18.69 1.77 4.11
CA ALA A 140 -18.47 1.20 2.79
C ALA A 140 -19.69 0.38 2.39
N THR A 141 -19.88 0.23 1.08
CA THR A 141 -20.98 -0.59 0.52
C THR A 141 -20.41 -1.91 -0.02
N GLU A 142 -21.12 -3.02 0.18
CA GLU A 142 -20.73 -4.29 -0.42
C GLU A 142 -20.93 -4.23 -1.95
N LEU A 143 -19.86 -4.54 -2.70
CA LEU A 143 -19.91 -4.77 -4.13
C LEU A 143 -19.97 -6.28 -4.36
N VAL A 144 -21.15 -6.77 -4.74
CA VAL A 144 -21.36 -8.19 -5.04
C VAL A 144 -21.00 -8.45 -6.49
N ALA A 145 -20.10 -9.40 -6.74
CA ALA A 145 -19.69 -9.78 -8.10
C ALA A 145 -20.89 -10.15 -8.99
N GLY A 146 -20.89 -9.65 -10.22
CA GLY A 146 -21.97 -9.81 -11.20
C GLY A 146 -23.25 -9.01 -10.90
N THR A 147 -23.24 -8.14 -9.89
CA THR A 147 -24.37 -7.26 -9.55
C THR A 147 -23.95 -5.80 -9.67
N PRO A 148 -24.24 -5.13 -10.81
CA PRO A 148 -23.84 -3.74 -11.02
C PRO A 148 -24.53 -2.76 -10.08
N VAL A 149 -23.76 -1.84 -9.49
CA VAL A 149 -24.26 -0.69 -8.73
C VAL A 149 -24.43 0.48 -9.68
N ARG A 150 -25.68 0.91 -9.92
CA ARG A 150 -26.03 1.88 -10.97
C ARG A 150 -26.35 3.26 -10.39
N ASN A 151 -26.32 4.26 -11.27
CA ASN A 151 -26.71 5.66 -11.00
C ASN A 151 -25.87 6.32 -9.89
N ILE A 152 -24.59 5.94 -9.76
CA ILE A 152 -23.67 6.58 -8.82
C ILE A 152 -23.41 8.00 -9.32
N SER A 153 -23.49 8.97 -8.43
CA SER A 153 -23.22 10.38 -8.70
C SER A 153 -22.62 11.01 -7.45
N LEU A 154 -21.53 11.77 -7.60
CA LEU A 154 -20.90 12.51 -6.51
C LEU A 154 -20.52 13.92 -6.96
N PRO A 155 -20.56 14.92 -6.07
CA PRO A 155 -19.87 16.19 -6.27
C PRO A 155 -18.36 16.01 -6.41
N ASP A 156 -17.69 17.02 -6.96
CA ASP A 156 -16.23 17.07 -7.05
C ASP A 156 -15.55 16.90 -5.68
N SER A 157 -14.36 16.31 -5.69
CA SER A 157 -13.51 16.02 -4.53
C SER A 157 -14.12 15.11 -3.45
N MET A 158 -15.22 14.42 -3.75
CA MET A 158 -15.85 13.46 -2.84
C MET A 158 -15.41 12.02 -3.11
N GLU A 159 -15.47 11.20 -2.07
CA GLU A 159 -15.06 9.80 -2.09
C GLU A 159 -16.21 8.87 -1.71
N LEU A 160 -16.25 7.69 -2.31
CA LEU A 160 -17.17 6.62 -1.96
C LEU A 160 -16.44 5.28 -1.92
N LEU A 161 -16.62 4.55 -0.82
CA LEU A 161 -15.95 3.27 -0.57
C LEU A 161 -16.89 2.09 -0.82
N PHE A 162 -16.35 1.07 -1.47
CA PHE A 162 -16.95 -0.25 -1.61
C PHE A 162 -15.98 -1.34 -1.15
N ASN A 163 -16.54 -2.49 -0.81
CA ASN A 163 -15.79 -3.68 -0.48
C ASN A 163 -16.27 -4.88 -1.28
N LEU A 164 -15.33 -5.66 -1.81
CA LEU A 164 -15.58 -6.95 -2.45
C LEU A 164 -14.85 -8.03 -1.66
N GLU A 165 -15.57 -9.05 -1.19
CA GLU A 165 -14.96 -10.23 -0.57
C GLU A 165 -14.73 -11.30 -1.65
N LEU A 166 -13.47 -11.68 -1.86
CA LEU A 166 -13.09 -12.75 -2.78
C LEU A 166 -12.88 -14.05 -2.00
N SER A 167 -13.71 -15.06 -2.24
CA SER A 167 -13.67 -16.33 -1.48
C SER A 167 -12.54 -17.27 -1.85
N SER A 168 -12.00 -17.16 -3.07
CA SER A 168 -11.00 -18.05 -3.64
C SER A 168 -10.22 -17.35 -4.73
N ALA A 169 -8.98 -17.75 -4.97
CA ALA A 169 -8.14 -17.12 -5.98
C ALA A 169 -8.82 -17.14 -7.37
N SER A 170 -8.89 -15.99 -8.03
CA SER A 170 -9.57 -15.84 -9.32
C SER A 170 -9.12 -14.59 -10.05
N ASN A 171 -9.44 -14.48 -11.33
CA ASN A 171 -9.30 -13.21 -12.04
C ASN A 171 -10.43 -12.28 -11.59
N VAL A 172 -10.12 -11.01 -11.37
CA VAL A 172 -11.10 -10.00 -10.94
C VAL A 172 -10.96 -8.78 -11.84
N VAL A 173 -12.08 -8.33 -12.41
CA VAL A 173 -12.16 -7.07 -13.13
C VAL A 173 -13.16 -6.19 -12.40
N ILE A 174 -12.72 -5.04 -11.92
CA ILE A 174 -13.58 -4.02 -11.34
C ILE A 174 -13.56 -2.84 -12.30
N SER A 175 -14.74 -2.43 -12.78
CA SER A 175 -14.81 -1.37 -13.78
C SER A 175 -16.00 -0.44 -13.56
N THR A 176 -15.84 0.77 -14.06
CA THR A 176 -16.91 1.75 -14.16
C THR A 176 -17.27 2.02 -15.61
N SER A 177 -18.54 2.31 -15.86
CA SER A 177 -19.03 2.58 -17.21
C SER A 177 -20.26 3.47 -17.24
N GLY A 178 -20.47 4.09 -18.41
CA GLY A 178 -21.58 5.00 -18.65
C GLY A 178 -21.44 6.31 -17.86
N GLY A 179 -22.55 7.03 -17.73
CA GLY A 179 -22.57 8.32 -17.03
C GLY A 179 -21.82 9.44 -17.76
N THR A 180 -21.53 10.50 -17.01
CA THR A 180 -20.78 11.69 -17.45
C THR A 180 -19.91 12.19 -16.30
N GLY A 181 -18.85 12.94 -16.62
CA GLY A 181 -17.94 13.52 -15.64
C GLY A 181 -16.64 12.72 -15.53
N ASP A 182 -15.90 12.96 -14.46
CA ASP A 182 -14.57 12.40 -14.24
C ASP A 182 -14.53 11.68 -12.89
N LEU A 183 -14.57 10.35 -12.95
CA LEU A 183 -14.50 9.47 -11.79
C LEU A 183 -13.23 8.66 -11.95
N ASP A 184 -12.44 8.64 -10.88
CA ASP A 184 -11.27 7.78 -10.75
C ASP A 184 -11.61 6.55 -9.91
N LEU A 185 -11.01 5.42 -10.27
CA LEU A 185 -11.15 4.13 -9.61
C LEU A 185 -9.83 3.69 -8.99
N TYR A 186 -9.89 3.31 -7.71
CA TYR A 186 -8.74 2.76 -6.99
C TYR A 186 -9.10 1.44 -6.33
N VAL A 187 -8.22 0.44 -6.43
CA VAL A 187 -8.43 -0.89 -5.82
C VAL A 187 -7.21 -1.34 -5.02
N HIS A 188 -7.46 -1.90 -3.83
CA HIS A 188 -6.42 -2.45 -2.97
C HIS A 188 -6.89 -3.73 -2.26
N HIS A 189 -6.03 -4.75 -2.17
CA HIS A 189 -6.29 -5.99 -1.44
C HIS A 189 -5.70 -5.95 -0.03
N GLY A 190 -6.41 -6.50 0.96
CA GLY A 190 -5.90 -6.64 2.33
C GLY A 190 -6.26 -5.45 3.23
N GLU A 191 -5.27 -4.85 3.88
CA GLU A 191 -5.48 -3.70 4.76
C GLU A 191 -5.80 -2.44 3.94
N ARG A 192 -6.84 -1.67 4.32
CA ARG A 192 -7.22 -0.48 3.56
C ARG A 192 -6.12 0.59 3.71
N PRO A 193 -5.58 1.12 2.60
CA PRO A 193 -4.60 2.18 2.69
C PRO A 193 -5.19 3.47 3.29
N ALA A 194 -4.35 4.25 3.98
CA ALA A 194 -4.74 5.54 4.55
C ALA A 194 -4.89 6.63 3.48
N HIS A 195 -4.05 6.55 2.44
CA HIS A 195 -3.97 7.52 1.37
C HIS A 195 -4.30 6.86 0.04
N ARG A 196 -4.92 7.64 -0.85
CA ARG A 196 -5.34 7.19 -2.17
C ARG A 196 -4.18 6.72 -3.04
N ASP A 197 -3.03 7.37 -2.92
CA ASP A 197 -1.82 7.06 -3.70
C ASP A 197 -1.18 5.70 -3.33
N ASP A 198 -1.58 5.11 -2.20
CA ASP A 198 -1.08 3.81 -1.73
C ASP A 198 -1.90 2.63 -2.29
N TYR A 199 -2.99 2.90 -3.01
CA TYR A 199 -3.77 1.87 -3.68
C TYR A 199 -2.95 1.21 -4.81
N LYS A 200 -3.18 -0.08 -5.05
CA LYS A 200 -2.29 -0.86 -5.94
C LYS A 200 -2.71 -0.79 -7.39
N CYS A 201 -4.01 -0.78 -7.64
CA CYS A 201 -4.54 -0.43 -8.94
C CYS A 201 -5.19 0.95 -8.86
N ALA A 202 -4.87 1.79 -9.84
CA ALA A 202 -5.42 3.12 -10.00
C ALA A 202 -5.70 3.37 -11.49
N SER A 203 -6.93 3.73 -11.78
CA SER A 203 -7.42 4.07 -13.12
C SER A 203 -8.07 5.45 -13.00
N GLY A 204 -7.58 6.40 -13.79
CA GLY A 204 -8.06 7.78 -13.79
C GLY A 204 -7.86 8.43 -15.15
N SER A 205 -8.72 8.02 -16.09
CA SER A 205 -8.85 8.65 -17.39
C SER A 205 -9.67 9.93 -17.26
N PRO A 206 -9.66 10.83 -18.27
CA PRO A 206 -10.47 12.06 -18.22
C PRO A 206 -11.99 11.85 -18.32
N ILE A 207 -12.47 10.60 -18.24
CA ILE A 207 -13.89 10.22 -18.32
C ILE A 207 -14.19 9.19 -17.22
N SER A 208 -15.46 8.99 -16.86
CA SER A 208 -15.82 8.02 -15.81
C SER A 208 -15.77 6.53 -16.21
N THR A 209 -15.00 6.16 -17.24
CA THR A 209 -14.86 4.76 -17.68
C THR A 209 -13.50 4.23 -17.27
N GLU A 210 -13.45 3.58 -16.12
CA GLU A 210 -12.23 3.13 -15.47
C GLU A 210 -12.22 1.61 -15.32
N SER A 211 -11.03 1.02 -15.24
CA SER A 211 -10.89 -0.42 -15.04
C SER A 211 -9.68 -0.77 -14.20
N CYS A 212 -9.86 -1.74 -13.31
CA CYS A 212 -8.81 -2.39 -12.56
C CYS A 212 -8.92 -3.90 -12.77
N THR A 213 -7.94 -4.45 -13.49
CA THR A 213 -7.80 -5.88 -13.73
C THR A 213 -6.79 -6.48 -12.75
N LEU A 214 -7.14 -7.58 -12.12
CA LEU A 214 -6.32 -8.32 -11.16
C LEU A 214 -6.29 -9.78 -11.57
N ASN A 215 -5.18 -10.23 -12.16
CA ASN A 215 -5.03 -11.61 -12.60
C ASN A 215 -4.54 -12.47 -11.43
N ALA A 216 -5.15 -13.65 -11.26
CA ALA A 216 -4.87 -14.54 -10.13
C ALA A 216 -4.97 -13.86 -8.75
N ALA A 217 -5.95 -12.96 -8.59
CA ALA A 217 -6.23 -12.20 -7.38
C ALA A 217 -6.42 -13.13 -6.17
N GLU A 218 -5.77 -12.82 -5.04
CA GLU A 218 -5.79 -13.64 -3.82
C GLU A 218 -7.11 -13.52 -3.04
N PRO A 219 -7.55 -14.58 -2.33
CA PRO A 219 -8.73 -14.49 -1.47
C PRO A 219 -8.60 -13.37 -0.42
N GLY A 220 -9.72 -12.78 -0.03
CA GLY A 220 -9.80 -11.75 1.00
C GLY A 220 -10.58 -10.52 0.55
N VAL A 221 -10.45 -9.44 1.32
CA VAL A 221 -11.19 -8.21 1.11
C VAL A 221 -10.43 -7.29 0.15
N TYR A 222 -11.12 -6.86 -0.89
CA TYR A 222 -10.73 -5.77 -1.76
C TYR A 222 -11.45 -4.49 -1.35
N HIS A 223 -10.71 -3.39 -1.26
CA HIS A 223 -11.19 -2.04 -1.04
C HIS A 223 -11.23 -1.32 -2.36
N ILE A 224 -12.40 -0.85 -2.74
CA ILE A 224 -12.63 -0.08 -3.95
C ILE A 224 -12.97 1.35 -3.52
N LEU A 225 -12.19 2.31 -3.98
CA LEU A 225 -12.43 3.73 -3.74
C LEU A 225 -12.79 4.38 -5.08
N LEU A 226 -13.96 5.01 -5.13
CA LEU A 226 -14.34 5.91 -6.21
C LEU A 226 -14.05 7.34 -5.76
N PHE A 227 -13.28 8.08 -6.54
CA PHE A 227 -12.98 9.48 -6.30
C PHE A 227 -13.55 10.34 -7.42
N ALA A 228 -14.29 11.39 -7.07
CA ALA A 228 -14.80 12.35 -8.03
C ALA A 228 -13.72 13.41 -8.31
N TRP A 229 -12.88 13.19 -9.32
CA TRP A 229 -11.91 14.22 -9.73
C TRP A 229 -12.64 15.50 -10.15
N ASP A 230 -13.66 15.34 -10.99
CA ASP A 230 -14.73 16.31 -11.22
C ASP A 230 -16.09 15.72 -10.81
N GLN A 231 -17.12 16.55 -10.74
CA GLN A 231 -18.49 16.06 -10.54
C GLN A 231 -18.84 15.04 -11.64
N PHE A 232 -19.34 13.87 -11.22
CA PHE A 232 -19.85 12.85 -12.13
C PHE A 232 -21.29 12.44 -11.80
N SER A 233 -21.98 11.87 -12.80
CA SER A 233 -23.35 11.39 -12.61
C SER A 233 -23.69 10.21 -13.51
N GLY A 234 -24.53 9.32 -12.98
CA GLY A 234 -25.12 8.21 -13.74
C GLY A 234 -24.16 7.05 -14.00
N VAL A 235 -23.02 6.99 -13.30
CA VAL A 235 -22.00 5.95 -13.49
C VAL A 235 -22.46 4.63 -12.90
N THR A 236 -22.06 3.53 -13.53
CA THR A 236 -22.27 2.16 -13.05
C THR A 236 -20.94 1.55 -12.65
N LEU A 237 -20.86 0.98 -11.44
CA LEU A 237 -19.73 0.18 -10.96
C LEU A 237 -20.09 -1.30 -11.00
N GLU A 238 -19.19 -2.14 -11.50
CA GLU A 238 -19.37 -3.59 -11.54
C GLU A 238 -18.06 -4.31 -11.19
N ALA A 239 -18.18 -5.48 -10.56
CA ALA A 239 -17.08 -6.42 -10.40
C ALA A 239 -17.43 -7.74 -11.09
N THR A 240 -16.52 -8.26 -11.88
CA THR A 240 -16.58 -9.59 -12.49
C THR A 240 -15.51 -10.47 -11.86
N VAL A 241 -15.86 -11.70 -11.49
CA VAL A 241 -14.95 -12.69 -10.91
C VAL A 241 -14.91 -13.92 -11.82
N GLY A 242 -13.71 -14.38 -12.17
CA GLY A 242 -13.46 -15.43 -13.15
C GLY A 242 -13.17 -14.88 -14.54
N GLY A 243 -13.24 -15.75 -15.54
CA GLY A 243 -12.86 -15.44 -16.93
C GLY A 243 -11.38 -15.74 -17.22
N ASP A 244 -11.02 -15.61 -18.49
CA ASP A 244 -9.62 -15.73 -18.91
C ASP A 244 -8.83 -14.50 -18.41
N PRO A 245 -7.54 -14.67 -18.07
CA PRO A 245 -6.71 -13.53 -17.68
C PRO A 245 -6.64 -12.53 -18.85
N VAL A 246 -6.68 -11.24 -18.52
CA VAL A 246 -6.42 -10.16 -19.48
C VAL A 246 -5.01 -9.67 -19.15
N PRO A 247 -3.98 -10.16 -19.85
CA PRO A 247 -2.60 -9.81 -19.53
C PRO A 247 -2.21 -8.48 -20.14
N PHE A 248 -1.16 -7.87 -19.58
CA PHE A 248 -0.50 -6.71 -20.17
C PHE A 248 -0.02 -6.98 -21.61
N ASN A 249 -0.14 -5.98 -22.48
CA ASN A 249 0.13 -6.04 -23.91
C ASN A 249 1.11 -4.93 -24.35
N ILE A 250 2.11 -5.30 -25.15
CA ILE A 250 3.01 -4.35 -25.78
C ILE A 250 2.80 -4.36 -27.30
N GLU A 251 2.15 -3.32 -27.81
CA GLU A 251 1.99 -3.10 -29.24
C GLU A 251 3.27 -2.50 -29.86
N LEU A 252 3.97 -3.30 -30.67
CA LEU A 252 5.15 -2.83 -31.40
C LEU A 252 4.78 -2.29 -32.79
N VAL A 253 5.09 -1.01 -33.04
CA VAL A 253 4.91 -0.36 -34.35
C VAL A 253 6.27 -0.01 -34.96
N PHE A 254 6.68 -0.78 -35.96
CA PHE A 254 7.95 -0.59 -36.66
C PHE A 254 7.82 0.51 -37.74
N LEU A 255 8.48 1.65 -37.51
CA LEU A 255 8.51 2.79 -38.44
C LEU A 255 9.57 2.62 -39.53
N SER A 256 10.70 2.04 -39.15
CA SER A 256 11.72 1.53 -40.05
C SER A 256 12.09 0.12 -39.58
N GLY A 257 11.87 -0.86 -40.46
CA GLY A 257 12.08 -2.27 -40.15
C GLY A 257 13.55 -2.67 -40.23
N GLY A 258 13.90 -3.67 -39.44
CA GLY A 258 15.17 -4.38 -39.52
C GLY A 258 15.06 -5.61 -40.43
N THR A 259 15.97 -6.56 -40.25
CA THR A 259 15.75 -7.92 -40.73
C THR A 259 14.69 -8.62 -39.85
N THR A 260 14.14 -9.74 -40.32
CA THR A 260 13.18 -10.54 -39.53
C THR A 260 13.75 -10.95 -38.17
N GLU A 261 15.03 -11.30 -38.10
CA GLU A 261 15.71 -11.65 -36.85
C GLU A 261 15.75 -10.48 -35.86
N GLN A 262 15.93 -9.26 -36.38
CA GLN A 262 15.97 -8.05 -35.58
C GLN A 262 14.58 -7.73 -35.02
N ASP A 263 13.55 -7.74 -35.87
CA ASP A 263 12.16 -7.54 -35.45
C ASP A 263 11.69 -8.62 -34.44
N ASP A 264 12.11 -9.87 -34.62
CA ASP A 264 11.82 -10.97 -33.70
C ASP A 264 12.48 -10.79 -32.34
N ALA A 265 13.64 -10.12 -32.25
CA ALA A 265 14.26 -9.79 -30.97
C ALA A 265 13.39 -8.80 -30.17
N PHE A 266 12.81 -7.79 -30.82
CA PHE A 266 11.86 -6.89 -30.16
C PHE A 266 10.60 -7.61 -29.67
N ARG A 267 10.01 -8.47 -30.50
CA ARG A 267 8.85 -9.28 -30.10
C ARG A 267 9.17 -10.23 -28.95
N THR A 268 10.36 -10.81 -28.96
CA THR A 268 10.84 -11.68 -27.88
C THR A 268 10.98 -10.90 -26.58
N SER A 269 11.56 -9.70 -26.62
CA SER A 269 11.69 -8.83 -25.45
C SER A 269 10.35 -8.32 -24.93
N ALA A 270 9.41 -7.99 -25.82
CA ALA A 270 8.04 -7.64 -25.45
C ALA A 270 7.37 -8.80 -24.70
N ALA A 271 7.41 -10.00 -25.26
CA ALA A 271 6.86 -11.20 -24.62
C ALA A 271 7.55 -11.56 -23.29
N MET A 272 8.78 -11.12 -23.04
CA MET A 272 9.42 -11.27 -21.73
C MET A 272 8.83 -10.31 -20.71
N TRP A 273 8.59 -9.04 -21.08
CA TRP A 273 7.96 -8.06 -20.21
C TRP A 273 6.49 -8.39 -19.92
N GLU A 274 5.72 -8.80 -20.92
CA GLU A 274 4.31 -9.24 -20.77
C GLU A 274 4.16 -10.47 -19.85
N ARG A 275 5.22 -11.26 -19.65
CA ARG A 275 5.23 -12.38 -18.67
C ARG A 275 5.49 -11.93 -17.24
N ILE A 276 6.16 -10.79 -17.08
CA ILE A 276 6.51 -10.23 -15.77
C ILE A 276 5.38 -9.34 -15.26
N ILE A 277 4.80 -8.54 -16.16
CA ILE A 277 3.68 -7.64 -15.88
C ILE A 277 2.40 -8.43 -16.14
N THR A 278 1.87 -9.05 -15.09
CA THR A 278 0.76 -9.99 -15.22
C THR A 278 -0.59 -9.33 -15.26
N ASP A 279 -0.72 -8.15 -14.67
CA ASP A 279 -1.97 -7.40 -14.61
C ASP A 279 -2.05 -6.40 -15.77
N ASP A 280 -3.22 -6.34 -16.36
CA ASP A 280 -3.62 -5.37 -17.39
C ASP A 280 -3.81 -3.97 -16.77
N ILE A 281 -3.51 -2.93 -17.55
CA ILE A 281 -3.71 -1.53 -17.19
C ILE A 281 -4.71 -0.88 -18.14
N TYR A 282 -5.58 -0.03 -17.60
CA TYR A 282 -6.68 0.55 -18.37
C TYR A 282 -6.27 1.17 -19.73
N ASP A 283 -7.08 0.90 -20.74
CA ASP A 283 -6.98 1.45 -22.08
C ASP A 283 -6.99 2.98 -22.10
N TYR A 284 -6.13 3.57 -22.94
CA TYR A 284 -6.18 5.02 -23.19
C TYR A 284 -6.71 5.33 -24.59
N SER A 285 -7.75 6.17 -24.66
CA SER A 285 -8.39 6.57 -25.92
C SER A 285 -7.86 7.92 -26.43
N PHE A 286 -7.21 7.91 -27.59
CA PHE A 286 -6.83 9.13 -28.33
C PHE A 286 -7.93 9.59 -29.32
N VAL A 287 -9.13 9.00 -29.28
CA VAL A 287 -10.19 9.29 -30.27
C VAL A 287 -10.66 10.74 -30.20
N GLU A 288 -10.94 11.24 -28.99
CA GLU A 288 -11.44 12.61 -28.77
C GLU A 288 -10.33 13.66 -28.76
N ASN A 289 -9.11 13.26 -28.36
CA ASN A 289 -7.93 14.12 -28.35
C ASN A 289 -6.73 13.43 -29.02
N PRO A 290 -6.69 13.40 -30.37
CA PRO A 290 -5.63 12.72 -31.11
C PRO A 290 -4.25 13.29 -30.81
N GLN A 291 -3.27 12.40 -30.67
CA GLN A 291 -1.87 12.80 -30.61
C GLN A 291 -1.35 13.09 -32.03
N PRO A 292 -0.81 14.30 -32.29
CA PRO A 292 -0.23 14.62 -33.59
C PRO A 292 0.92 13.69 -34.00
N ALA A 293 1.17 13.62 -35.31
CA ALA A 293 2.29 12.87 -35.87
C ALA A 293 3.64 13.49 -35.46
N ASN A 294 4.67 12.66 -35.32
CA ASN A 294 6.04 13.03 -34.95
C ASN A 294 6.24 13.63 -33.55
N GLU A 295 5.27 13.48 -32.64
CA GLU A 295 5.41 13.98 -31.26
C GLU A 295 6.31 13.07 -30.39
N CYS A 296 6.18 11.74 -30.53
CA CYS A 296 6.96 10.78 -29.76
C CYS A 296 8.31 10.47 -30.44
N ILE A 297 8.28 10.23 -31.75
CA ILE A 297 9.46 9.92 -32.56
C ILE A 297 9.20 10.35 -34.02
N SER A 298 10.25 10.78 -34.72
CA SER A 298 10.16 11.10 -36.14
C SER A 298 9.66 9.89 -36.95
N GLY A 299 8.63 10.10 -37.78
CA GLY A 299 7.98 9.06 -38.57
C GLY A 299 6.75 8.44 -37.92
N GLN A 300 6.51 8.70 -36.62
CA GLN A 300 5.31 8.26 -35.92
C GLN A 300 4.04 8.87 -36.57
N PRO A 301 3.06 8.06 -37.00
CA PRO A 301 1.78 8.56 -37.48
C PRO A 301 0.97 9.20 -36.34
N MET A 302 -0.04 9.99 -36.70
CA MET A 302 -1.03 10.50 -35.75
C MET A 302 -1.74 9.34 -35.05
N ILE A 303 -1.88 9.43 -33.73
CA ILE A 303 -2.62 8.44 -32.92
C ILE A 303 -4.02 8.97 -32.69
N SER A 304 -5.02 8.19 -33.07
CA SER A 304 -6.44 8.57 -32.98
C SER A 304 -7.34 7.38 -32.65
N ASP A 305 -6.72 6.33 -32.13
CA ASP A 305 -7.32 5.06 -31.75
C ASP A 305 -7.09 4.81 -30.26
N VAL A 306 -7.53 3.64 -29.79
CA VAL A 306 -7.31 3.19 -28.42
C VAL A 306 -5.98 2.46 -28.36
N VAL A 307 -5.18 2.80 -27.35
CA VAL A 307 -3.98 2.05 -26.98
C VAL A 307 -4.32 1.20 -25.75
N ASP A 308 -4.35 -0.10 -25.98
CA ASP A 308 -4.35 -1.13 -24.94
C ASP A 308 -2.94 -1.20 -24.35
N ASP A 309 -2.82 -1.03 -23.02
CA ASP A 309 -1.57 -1.08 -22.25
C ASP A 309 -0.44 -0.14 -22.70
N LEU A 310 0.39 -0.54 -23.66
CA LEU A 310 1.57 0.19 -24.13
C LEU A 310 1.81 0.02 -25.63
N ARG A 311 1.87 1.14 -26.36
CA ARG A 311 2.36 1.19 -27.75
C ARG A 311 3.79 1.69 -27.82
N ILE A 312 4.68 0.93 -28.45
CA ILE A 312 6.09 1.32 -28.65
C ILE A 312 6.40 1.48 -30.14
N TYR A 313 6.82 2.68 -30.51
CA TYR A 313 7.34 2.95 -31.84
C TYR A 313 8.81 2.59 -31.95
N VAL A 314 9.13 1.70 -32.88
CA VAL A 314 10.49 1.21 -33.11
C VAL A 314 11.05 1.81 -34.38
N SER A 315 12.23 2.42 -34.31
CA SER A 315 12.98 2.88 -35.48
C SER A 315 14.41 2.37 -35.45
N ILE A 316 14.76 1.55 -36.43
CA ILE A 316 16.14 1.16 -36.70
C ILE A 316 16.67 2.08 -37.79
N ARG A 317 17.65 2.92 -37.45
CA ARG A 317 18.21 3.94 -38.35
C ARG A 317 19.65 4.28 -37.96
N ASP A 318 20.34 5.03 -38.81
CA ASP A 318 21.63 5.63 -38.43
C ASP A 318 21.41 6.67 -37.32
N ILE A 319 22.10 6.50 -36.19
CA ILE A 319 22.10 7.44 -35.07
C ILE A 319 23.42 8.22 -35.07
N ASP A 320 24.55 7.52 -35.01
CA ASP A 320 25.89 8.14 -35.00
C ASP A 320 26.97 7.36 -35.78
N GLY A 321 26.59 6.34 -36.54
CA GLY A 321 27.50 5.47 -37.26
C GLY A 321 28.01 4.31 -36.37
N PRO A 322 29.25 3.81 -36.55
CA PRO A 322 29.81 2.76 -35.70
C PRO A 322 30.34 3.30 -34.34
N GLN A 323 29.70 4.37 -33.83
CA GLN A 323 30.06 5.08 -32.60
C GLN A 323 29.31 4.46 -31.41
N PRO A 324 29.48 4.91 -30.14
CA PRO A 324 29.16 4.03 -29.01
C PRO A 324 27.66 3.87 -28.73
N ILE A 325 26.76 4.61 -29.39
CA ILE A 325 25.34 4.57 -29.05
C ILE A 325 24.67 3.34 -29.67
N LEU A 326 24.41 2.33 -28.84
CA LEU A 326 23.72 1.10 -29.28
C LEU A 326 22.22 1.33 -29.53
N GLY A 327 21.62 2.22 -28.74
CA GLY A 327 20.20 2.56 -28.82
C GLY A 327 19.81 3.58 -27.75
N ARG A 328 18.56 4.02 -27.84
CA ARG A 328 17.91 4.85 -26.82
C ARG A 328 16.42 4.56 -26.80
N ALA A 329 15.84 4.68 -25.63
CA ALA A 329 14.41 4.48 -25.46
C ALA A 329 13.85 5.31 -24.31
N GLY A 330 12.54 5.47 -24.32
CA GLY A 330 11.83 6.10 -23.22
C GLY A 330 10.34 6.29 -23.48
N PRO A 331 9.60 6.67 -22.44
CA PRO A 331 8.20 6.98 -22.55
C PRO A 331 8.00 8.35 -23.22
N CYS A 332 6.92 8.47 -23.99
CA CYS A 332 6.50 9.69 -24.64
C CYS A 332 5.23 10.28 -23.99
N TYR A 333 4.27 9.41 -23.66
CA TYR A 333 3.00 9.78 -23.06
C TYR A 333 2.71 8.89 -21.86
N LEU A 334 2.26 9.50 -20.76
CA LEU A 334 1.99 8.82 -19.50
C LEU A 334 0.52 8.95 -19.12
N ARG A 335 0.01 7.91 -18.46
CA ARG A 335 -1.26 7.95 -17.73
C ARG A 335 -1.13 8.94 -16.58
N GLY A 336 -2.12 9.80 -16.38
CA GLY A 336 -2.02 10.95 -15.47
C GLY A 336 -1.72 10.57 -14.02
N ILE A 337 -2.52 9.65 -13.46
CA ILE A 337 -2.45 9.29 -12.03
C ILE A 337 -1.40 8.21 -11.77
N SER A 338 -1.38 7.15 -12.58
CA SER A 338 -0.47 6.03 -12.35
C SER A 338 0.94 6.25 -12.90
N GLU A 339 1.14 7.30 -13.70
CA GLU A 339 2.37 7.57 -14.48
C GLU A 339 2.82 6.38 -15.36
N HIS A 340 1.95 5.40 -15.60
CA HIS A 340 2.25 4.27 -16.48
C HIS A 340 2.34 4.74 -17.94
N PRO A 341 3.38 4.36 -18.69
CA PRO A 341 3.54 4.71 -20.10
C PRO A 341 2.38 4.21 -20.97
N ILE A 342 1.81 5.10 -21.79
CA ILE A 342 0.81 4.79 -22.83
C ILE A 342 1.52 4.58 -24.16
N VAL A 343 2.43 5.49 -24.49
CA VAL A 343 3.19 5.50 -25.74
C VAL A 343 4.65 5.70 -25.41
N GLY A 344 5.53 4.95 -26.06
CA GLY A 344 6.97 5.14 -25.98
C GLY A 344 7.68 4.93 -27.30
N MET A 345 8.99 5.13 -27.29
CA MET A 345 9.84 4.93 -28.46
C MET A 345 11.10 4.15 -28.13
N MET A 346 11.58 3.42 -29.14
CA MET A 346 12.89 2.78 -29.15
C MET A 346 13.59 3.11 -30.47
N GLU A 347 14.80 3.62 -30.39
CA GLU A 347 15.66 3.89 -31.53
C GLU A 347 16.97 3.13 -31.39
N PHE A 348 17.36 2.40 -32.44
CA PHE A 348 18.59 1.60 -32.46
C PHE A 348 19.45 1.96 -33.65
N ASP A 349 20.78 1.99 -33.43
CA ASP A 349 21.73 2.25 -34.52
C ASP A 349 21.89 1.01 -35.41
N ILE A 350 21.59 1.19 -36.70
CA ILE A 350 21.73 0.14 -37.70
C ILE A 350 23.18 -0.33 -37.87
N TYR A 351 24.18 0.52 -37.62
CA TYR A 351 25.60 0.18 -37.81
C TYR A 351 26.15 -0.75 -36.71
N ASP A 352 25.52 -0.78 -35.55
CA ASP A 352 25.90 -1.65 -34.44
C ASP A 352 25.07 -2.92 -34.35
N PHE A 353 23.97 -2.99 -35.11
CA PHE A 353 23.00 -4.07 -35.04
C PHE A 353 23.58 -5.44 -35.38
N ASP A 354 24.41 -5.53 -36.43
CA ASP A 354 25.08 -6.80 -36.80
C ASP A 354 26.06 -7.24 -35.71
N ARG A 355 26.82 -6.29 -35.14
CA ARG A 355 27.80 -6.56 -34.07
C ARG A 355 27.13 -7.08 -32.80
N ILE A 356 26.03 -6.47 -32.36
CA ILE A 356 25.31 -6.90 -31.16
C ILE A 356 24.56 -8.22 -31.40
N THR A 357 24.11 -8.47 -32.63
CA THR A 357 23.47 -9.74 -33.02
C THR A 357 24.49 -10.89 -33.00
N ASP A 358 25.65 -10.71 -33.63
CA ASP A 358 26.74 -11.70 -33.66
C ASP A 358 27.27 -12.05 -32.26
N GLN A 359 27.19 -11.12 -31.31
CA GLN A 359 27.59 -11.32 -29.92
C GLN A 359 26.48 -11.92 -29.04
N GLY A 360 25.28 -12.14 -29.58
CA GLY A 360 24.12 -12.61 -28.81
C GLY A 360 23.59 -11.60 -27.80
N LEU A 361 23.90 -10.31 -27.98
CA LEU A 361 23.53 -9.23 -27.07
C LEU A 361 22.26 -8.50 -27.50
N LEU A 362 21.74 -8.75 -28.70
CA LEU A 362 20.58 -8.04 -29.23
C LEU A 362 19.36 -8.12 -28.30
N ILE A 363 18.92 -9.33 -27.92
CA ILE A 363 17.76 -9.49 -27.01
C ILE A 363 18.01 -8.80 -25.66
N PRO A 364 19.14 -9.02 -24.95
CA PRO A 364 19.44 -8.30 -23.71
C PRO A 364 19.37 -6.77 -23.82
N VAL A 365 19.89 -6.19 -24.91
CA VAL A 365 19.88 -4.73 -25.12
C VAL A 365 18.46 -4.25 -25.42
N VAL A 366 17.72 -4.94 -26.29
CA VAL A 366 16.32 -4.58 -26.58
C VAL A 366 15.44 -4.70 -25.34
N LEU A 367 15.65 -5.75 -24.53
CA LEU A 367 14.94 -5.92 -23.26
C LEU A 367 15.23 -4.75 -22.30
N HIS A 368 16.49 -4.31 -22.23
CA HIS A 368 16.91 -3.17 -21.42
C HIS A 368 16.25 -1.86 -21.87
N GLU A 369 16.33 -1.54 -23.16
CA GLU A 369 15.74 -0.32 -23.72
C GLU A 369 14.21 -0.31 -23.57
N MET A 370 13.57 -1.46 -23.76
CA MET A 370 12.13 -1.59 -23.49
C MET A 370 11.79 -1.35 -22.00
N GLY A 371 12.69 -1.73 -21.10
CA GLY A 371 12.59 -1.37 -19.67
C GLY A 371 12.59 0.14 -19.45
N HIS A 372 13.37 0.91 -20.21
CA HIS A 372 13.31 2.38 -20.16
C HIS A 372 11.98 2.93 -20.65
N VAL A 373 11.38 2.32 -21.68
CA VAL A 373 10.02 2.68 -22.13
C VAL A 373 9.01 2.48 -21.00
N LEU A 374 9.11 1.36 -20.28
CA LEU A 374 8.26 1.03 -19.11
C LEU A 374 8.51 1.94 -17.88
N GLY A 375 9.51 2.81 -17.94
CA GLY A 375 9.82 3.79 -16.90
C GLY A 375 11.01 3.44 -16.01
N ILE A 376 11.64 2.27 -16.19
CA ILE A 376 12.79 1.84 -15.38
C ILE A 376 13.97 2.78 -15.64
N GLY A 377 14.53 3.36 -14.58
CA GLY A 377 15.63 4.31 -14.67
C GLY A 377 15.24 5.71 -15.18
N THR A 378 13.98 5.95 -15.57
CA THR A 378 13.46 7.27 -15.98
C THR A 378 12.43 7.77 -14.96
N ILE A 379 11.20 7.25 -15.01
CA ILE A 379 10.07 7.61 -14.15
C ILE A 379 10.20 6.95 -12.78
N TRP A 380 10.60 5.68 -12.76
CA TRP A 380 10.63 4.87 -11.54
C TRP A 380 11.67 5.37 -10.53
N SER A 381 12.59 6.26 -10.93
CA SER A 381 13.50 6.95 -10.02
C SER A 381 12.79 7.89 -9.03
N ARG A 382 11.52 8.24 -9.29
CA ARG A 382 10.67 9.06 -8.41
C ARG A 382 9.98 8.26 -7.32
N TYR A 383 9.88 6.94 -7.47
CA TYR A 383 9.31 6.02 -6.48
C TYR A 383 10.46 5.35 -5.72
N PRO A 384 10.40 5.21 -4.38
CA PRO A 384 11.50 4.68 -3.58
C PRO A 384 11.60 3.15 -3.72
N LEU A 385 12.02 2.69 -4.90
CA LEU A 385 12.59 1.36 -5.09
C LEU A 385 14.07 1.56 -5.36
N HIS A 386 14.92 1.08 -4.44
CA HIS A 386 16.38 1.15 -4.57
C HIS A 386 16.85 0.30 -5.75
N TRP A 387 16.85 0.87 -6.95
CA TRP A 387 17.66 0.41 -8.06
C TRP A 387 18.74 1.46 -8.37
N PRO A 388 20.01 1.06 -8.61
CA PRO A 388 21.06 2.01 -8.93
C PRO A 388 20.69 2.78 -10.22
N THR A 389 20.91 4.09 -10.19
CA THR A 389 20.74 5.01 -11.31
C THR A 389 21.47 4.47 -12.55
N CYS A 390 20.72 4.08 -13.60
CA CYS A 390 21.28 3.74 -14.91
C CYS A 390 21.41 5.02 -15.75
N ASP A 391 22.59 5.23 -16.36
CA ASP A 391 22.84 6.31 -17.33
C ASP A 391 21.91 6.13 -18.54
N HIS A 392 21.25 7.21 -18.98
CA HIS A 392 20.19 7.22 -20.01
C HIS A 392 20.69 6.98 -21.45
N ARG A 393 21.93 6.49 -21.60
CA ARG A 393 22.56 6.16 -22.88
C ARG A 393 23.43 4.93 -22.68
N LEU A 394 23.06 3.80 -23.28
CA LEU A 394 23.97 2.67 -23.43
C LEU A 394 25.10 3.09 -24.37
N ARG A 395 26.34 2.98 -23.87
CA ARG A 395 27.59 3.28 -24.59
C ARG A 395 28.40 2.03 -24.87
#